data_AF-A0A537SLL2-F1
#
_entry.id   AF-A0A537SLL2-F1
#
_cell.length_a   1.000
_cell.length_b   1.000
_cell.length_c   1.000
_cell.angle_alpha   90.00
_cell.angle_beta   90.00
_cell.angle_gamma   90.00
#
_symmetry.space_group_name_H-M   'P 1'
#
loop_
_entity.id
_entity.type
_entity.pdbx_description
1 polymer ?
#
loop_
_entity_poly.entity_id
_entity_poly.type
_entity_poly.pdbx_seq_one_letter_code
_entity_poly.pdbx_strand_id
1 'polypeptide(L)'
;MRIVGVPGANEPGVSFGVAAARALADGKLDGFWANAMGAENAVRAGVGKVILDVRRGLGPPAAFHYTMPALVTSDDVIRRDPDMAAAAVRAVVKVQRALKDDVGLATKVGRALFPPTEAALIAQVVARDLPYYDPTISEAAVAGLNRFALASGLLQRAAPYERVVATEFRHLWVRER
;
A
#
# COMPACT_ATOMS: atom_id res chain seq x y z
N MET A 1 -9.04 -19.41 -14.30
CA MET A 1 -8.91 -18.68 -13.01
C MET A 1 -10.23 -17.99 -12.72
N ARG A 2 -10.80 -18.16 -11.52
CA ARG A 2 -12.01 -17.48 -11.06
C ARG A 2 -11.63 -16.55 -9.90
N ILE A 3 -12.02 -15.28 -9.97
CA ILE A 3 -11.84 -14.33 -8.86
C ILE A 3 -13.03 -14.48 -7.92
N VAL A 4 -12.76 -14.71 -6.64
CA VAL A 4 -13.76 -14.85 -5.57
C VAL A 4 -13.38 -13.96 -4.38
N GLY A 5 -14.35 -13.63 -3.55
CA GLY A 5 -14.07 -13.02 -2.25
C GLY A 5 -13.37 -14.02 -1.33
N VAL A 6 -12.46 -13.54 -0.48
CA VAL A 6 -11.85 -14.38 0.55
C VAL A 6 -12.91 -14.76 1.59
N PRO A 7 -13.15 -16.06 1.85
CA PRO A 7 -14.15 -16.50 2.83
C PRO A 7 -13.88 -15.90 4.22
N GLY A 8 -14.92 -15.28 4.83
CA GLY A 8 -14.84 -14.69 6.18
C GLY A 8 -14.09 -13.35 6.27
N ALA A 9 -13.50 -12.84 5.19
CA ALA A 9 -12.69 -11.61 5.24
C ALA A 9 -13.50 -10.31 5.40
N ASN A 10 -14.82 -10.36 5.24
CA ASN A 10 -15.71 -9.21 5.37
C ASN A 10 -16.28 -9.03 6.79
N GLU A 11 -15.91 -9.89 7.74
CA GLU A 11 -16.39 -9.80 9.12
C GLU A 11 -15.69 -8.66 9.87
N PRO A 12 -16.41 -7.91 10.73
CA PRO A 12 -15.83 -6.83 11.52
C PRO A 12 -14.63 -7.29 12.36
N GLY A 13 -13.52 -6.54 12.28
CA GLY A 13 -12.30 -6.84 13.05
C GLY A 13 -11.41 -7.94 12.45
N VAL A 14 -11.80 -8.55 11.32
CA VAL A 14 -10.98 -9.58 10.66
C VAL A 14 -9.92 -8.94 9.78
N SER A 15 -8.66 -9.34 10.00
CA SER A 15 -7.55 -8.98 9.12
C SER A 15 -7.61 -9.81 7.84
N PHE A 16 -7.79 -9.15 6.69
CA PHE A 16 -7.86 -9.79 5.37
C PHE A 16 -6.69 -10.74 5.12
N GLY A 17 -5.45 -10.32 5.41
CA GLY A 17 -4.25 -11.12 5.17
C GLY A 17 -4.21 -12.40 6.01
N VAL A 18 -4.70 -12.35 7.25
CA VAL A 18 -4.81 -13.52 8.14
C VAL A 18 -5.88 -14.48 7.62
N ALA A 19 -7.07 -13.97 7.27
CA ALA A 19 -8.15 -14.77 6.72
C ALA A 19 -7.76 -15.43 5.39
N ALA A 20 -7.07 -14.71 4.50
CA ALA A 20 -6.63 -15.21 3.21
C ALA A 20 -5.57 -16.32 3.35
N ALA A 21 -4.58 -16.14 4.25
CA ALA A 21 -3.60 -17.18 4.54
C ALA A 21 -4.25 -18.44 5.12
N ARG A 22 -5.26 -18.29 5.98
CA ARG A 22 -6.02 -19.43 6.52
C ARG A 22 -6.84 -20.13 5.45
N ALA A 23 -7.52 -19.39 4.59
CA ALA A 23 -8.31 -19.95 3.50
C ALA A 23 -7.44 -20.70 2.48
N LEU A 24 -6.21 -20.23 2.23
CA LEU A 24 -5.20 -20.95 1.45
C LEU A 24 -4.80 -22.26 2.15
N ALA A 25 -4.49 -22.22 3.44
CA ALA A 25 -4.12 -23.40 4.23
C ALA A 25 -5.24 -24.47 4.28
N ASP A 26 -6.49 -24.03 4.36
CA ASP A 26 -7.68 -24.89 4.36
C ASP A 26 -8.03 -25.42 2.95
N GLY A 27 -7.28 -25.06 1.89
CA GLY A 27 -7.57 -25.47 0.51
C GLY A 27 -8.82 -24.83 -0.09
N LYS A 28 -9.31 -23.72 0.48
CA LYS A 28 -10.49 -22.98 -0.02
C LYS A 28 -10.14 -21.99 -1.13
N LEU A 29 -8.86 -21.66 -1.28
CA LEU A 29 -8.30 -20.78 -2.31
C LEU A 29 -7.03 -21.39 -2.86
N ASP A 30 -6.79 -21.25 -4.16
CA ASP A 30 -5.53 -21.65 -4.80
C ASP A 30 -4.46 -20.54 -4.73
N GLY A 31 -4.87 -19.32 -4.37
CA GLY A 31 -4.01 -18.14 -4.26
C GLY A 31 -4.80 -16.88 -3.94
N PHE A 32 -4.10 -15.83 -3.50
CA PHE A 32 -4.71 -14.54 -3.19
C PHE A 32 -3.75 -13.38 -3.48
N TRP A 33 -4.30 -12.19 -3.68
CA TRP A 33 -3.54 -10.96 -3.78
C TRP A 33 -3.53 -10.25 -2.42
N ALA A 34 -2.36 -9.84 -1.95
CA ALA A 34 -2.24 -9.11 -0.69
C ALA A 34 -1.11 -8.08 -0.74
N ASN A 35 -1.18 -7.13 0.19
CA ASN A 35 -0.04 -6.28 0.50
C ASN A 35 1.08 -7.08 1.18
N ALA A 36 2.19 -6.40 1.43
CA ALA A 36 3.39 -6.99 2.03
C ALA A 36 3.13 -7.81 3.29
N MET A 37 2.33 -7.30 4.24
CA MET A 37 2.02 -7.98 5.50
C MET A 37 1.12 -9.21 5.29
N GLY A 38 0.09 -9.10 4.46
CA GLY A 38 -0.81 -10.23 4.20
C GLY A 38 -0.10 -11.39 3.48
N ALA A 39 0.81 -11.10 2.56
CA ALA A 39 1.64 -12.11 1.92
C ALA A 39 2.62 -12.77 2.92
N GLU A 40 3.23 -11.98 3.80
CA GLU A 40 4.19 -12.45 4.80
C GLU A 40 3.57 -13.48 5.75
N ASN A 41 2.30 -13.31 6.12
CA ASN A 41 1.57 -14.26 6.96
C ASN A 41 1.52 -15.67 6.34
N ALA A 42 1.23 -15.78 5.04
CA ALA A 42 1.16 -17.08 4.37
C ALA A 42 2.55 -17.70 4.15
N VAL A 43 3.55 -16.88 3.80
CA VAL A 43 4.93 -17.35 3.60
C VAL A 43 5.53 -17.90 4.90
N ARG A 44 5.36 -17.18 6.01
CA ARG A 44 5.92 -17.61 7.31
C ARG A 44 5.20 -18.78 7.93
N ALA A 45 3.89 -18.90 7.70
CA ALA A 45 3.15 -20.07 8.11
C ALA A 45 3.49 -21.32 7.25
N GLY A 46 4.28 -21.17 6.18
CA GLY A 46 4.64 -22.27 5.28
C GLY A 46 3.49 -22.75 4.40
N VAL A 47 2.39 -22.00 4.34
CA VAL A 47 1.16 -22.37 3.62
C VAL A 47 1.10 -21.78 2.21
N GLY A 48 2.00 -20.84 1.88
CA GLY A 48 2.04 -20.19 0.58
C GLY A 48 3.43 -19.73 0.17
N LYS A 49 3.59 -19.44 -1.11
CA LYS A 49 4.80 -18.86 -1.70
C LYS A 49 4.41 -17.68 -2.59
N VAL A 50 5.23 -16.64 -2.61
CA VAL A 50 5.07 -15.52 -3.55
C VAL A 50 5.43 -16.01 -4.96
N ILE A 51 4.44 -16.05 -5.85
CA ILE A 51 4.62 -16.40 -7.27
C ILE A 51 4.67 -15.17 -8.19
N LEU A 52 4.18 -14.03 -7.69
CA LEU A 52 4.16 -12.74 -8.39
C LEU A 52 4.48 -11.63 -7.38
N ASP A 53 5.50 -10.83 -7.69
CA ASP A 53 5.84 -9.60 -6.98
C ASP A 53 6.22 -8.54 -8.01
N VAL A 54 5.20 -7.84 -8.50
CA VAL A 54 5.34 -6.81 -9.53
C VAL A 54 6.28 -5.69 -9.12
N ARG A 55 6.45 -5.45 -7.81
CA ARG A 55 7.37 -4.42 -7.29
C ARG A 55 8.84 -4.82 -7.49
N ARG A 56 9.12 -6.12 -7.55
CA ARG A 56 10.46 -6.71 -7.65
C ARG A 56 10.72 -7.36 -9.02
N GLY A 57 9.96 -6.97 -10.04
CA GLY A 57 10.12 -7.48 -11.41
C GLY A 57 9.59 -8.90 -11.62
N LEU A 58 8.95 -9.50 -10.62
CA LEU A 58 8.28 -10.79 -10.76
C LEU A 58 6.85 -10.56 -11.26
N GLY A 59 6.72 -10.22 -12.54
CA GLY A 59 5.45 -9.99 -13.21
C GLY A 59 5.55 -9.05 -14.41
N PRO A 60 4.43 -8.76 -15.09
CA PRO A 60 4.42 -7.81 -16.19
C PRO A 60 4.87 -6.42 -15.71
N PRO A 61 5.87 -5.77 -16.35
CA PRO A 61 6.33 -4.44 -15.94
C PRO A 61 5.21 -3.39 -15.88
N ALA A 62 4.22 -3.50 -16.77
CA ALA A 62 3.07 -2.60 -16.80
C ALA A 62 2.23 -2.63 -15.50
N ALA A 63 2.28 -3.70 -14.72
CA ALA A 63 1.50 -3.87 -13.50
C ALA A 63 2.11 -3.18 -12.27
N PHE A 64 3.33 -2.65 -12.35
CA PHE A 64 4.01 -1.99 -11.24
C PHE A 64 3.18 -0.86 -10.63
N HIS A 65 2.51 -0.07 -11.48
CA HIS A 65 1.71 1.09 -11.08
C HIS A 65 0.19 0.80 -10.97
N TYR A 66 -0.23 -0.47 -10.91
CA TYR A 66 -1.65 -0.81 -10.76
C TYR A 66 -2.18 -0.55 -9.35
N THR A 67 -1.30 -0.40 -8.37
CA THR A 67 -1.65 -0.03 -7.00
C THR A 67 -0.51 0.76 -6.35
N MET A 68 -0.85 1.71 -5.48
CA MET A 68 0.11 2.43 -4.64
C MET A 68 -0.59 2.90 -3.36
N PRO A 69 0.11 2.97 -2.22
CA PRO A 69 -0.41 3.67 -1.05
C PRO A 69 -0.45 5.17 -1.32
N ALA A 70 -1.49 5.85 -0.83
CA ALA A 70 -1.61 7.30 -0.92
C ALA A 70 -2.28 7.86 0.35
N LEU A 71 -1.92 9.09 0.72
CA LEU A 71 -2.72 9.90 1.64
C LEU A 71 -3.88 10.50 0.84
N VAL A 72 -5.12 10.13 1.19
CA VAL A 72 -6.31 10.54 0.46
C VAL A 72 -7.27 11.27 1.40
N THR A 73 -7.83 12.37 0.92
CA THR A 73 -8.92 13.12 1.56
C THR A 73 -9.84 13.69 0.48
N SER A 74 -10.98 14.28 0.85
CA SER A 74 -11.89 14.89 -0.12
C SER A 74 -11.49 16.32 -0.48
N ASP A 75 -11.89 16.76 -1.68
CA ASP A 75 -11.75 18.16 -2.13
C ASP A 75 -12.39 19.14 -1.13
N ASP A 76 -13.48 18.73 -0.47
CA ASP A 76 -14.15 19.55 0.56
C ASP A 76 -13.27 19.78 1.77
N VAL A 77 -12.53 18.77 2.22
CA VAL A 77 -11.58 18.90 3.33
C VAL A 77 -10.43 19.82 2.94
N ILE A 78 -9.88 19.65 1.73
CA ILE A 78 -8.79 20.50 1.22
C ILE A 78 -9.23 21.96 1.15
N ARG A 79 -10.43 22.23 0.61
CA ARG A 79 -10.96 23.59 0.47
C ARG A 79 -11.23 24.25 1.81
N ARG A 80 -11.74 23.49 2.77
CA ARG A 80 -12.09 23.99 4.10
C ARG A 80 -10.84 24.28 4.94
N ASP A 81 -9.83 23.43 4.85
CA ASP A 81 -8.63 23.53 5.67
C ASP A 81 -7.37 23.05 4.89
N PRO A 82 -6.84 23.90 3.99
CA PRO A 82 -5.66 23.56 3.20
C PRO A 82 -4.40 23.44 4.06
N ASP A 83 -4.34 24.12 5.21
CA ASP A 83 -3.20 24.07 6.12
C ASP A 83 -3.11 22.73 6.85
N MET A 84 -4.24 22.16 7.26
CA MET A 84 -4.30 20.80 7.80
C MET A 84 -3.88 19.76 6.75
N ALA A 85 -4.37 19.88 5.51
CA ALA A 85 -3.95 18.99 4.41
C ALA A 85 -2.43 19.08 4.18
N ALA A 86 -1.88 20.30 4.11
CA ALA A 86 -0.45 20.54 3.98
C ALA A 86 0.35 19.98 5.18
N ALA A 87 -0.17 20.09 6.40
CA ALA A 87 0.45 19.53 7.60
C ALA A 87 0.50 17.99 7.55
N ALA A 88 -0.59 17.36 7.10
CA ALA A 88 -0.63 15.90 6.91
C ALA A 88 0.39 15.43 5.85
N VAL A 89 0.52 16.14 4.72
CA VAL A 89 1.54 15.87 3.71
C VAL A 89 2.95 15.97 4.32
N ARG A 90 3.26 17.05 5.04
CA ARG A 90 4.56 17.22 5.71
C ARG A 90 4.84 16.12 6.72
N ALA A 91 3.83 15.68 7.48
CA ALA A 91 3.97 14.60 8.45
C ALA A 91 4.34 13.28 7.77
N VAL A 92 3.66 12.91 6.69
CA VAL A 92 3.98 11.69 5.91
C VAL A 92 5.39 11.75 5.35
N VAL A 93 5.77 12.87 4.71
CA VAL A 93 7.12 13.07 4.17
C VAL A 93 8.18 12.92 5.27
N LYS A 94 7.97 13.55 6.43
CA LYS A 94 8.89 13.48 7.58
C LYS A 94 9.02 12.05 8.11
N VAL A 95 7.91 11.32 8.23
CA VAL A 95 7.92 9.93 8.71
C VAL A 95 8.63 9.01 7.72
N GLN A 96 8.37 9.14 6.42
CA GLN A 96 9.06 8.33 5.41
C GLN A 96 10.57 8.57 5.43
N ARG A 97 11.01 9.82 5.57
CA ARG A 97 12.43 10.17 5.74
C ARG A 97 13.01 9.57 7.01
N ALA A 98 12.34 9.75 8.15
CA ALA A 98 12.80 9.20 9.42
C ALA A 98 12.95 7.67 9.36
N LEU A 99 12.04 6.96 8.69
CA LEU A 99 12.13 5.51 8.50
C LEU A 99 13.27 5.09 7.55
N LYS A 100 13.56 5.90 6.53
CA LYS A 100 14.72 5.71 5.66
C LYS A 100 16.04 5.93 6.41
N ASP A 101 16.07 6.91 7.31
CA ASP A 101 17.25 7.24 8.13
C ASP A 101 17.47 6.21 9.26
N ASP A 102 16.39 5.76 9.91
CA ASP A 102 16.41 4.76 10.98
C ASP A 102 15.18 3.85 10.94
N VAL A 103 15.35 2.64 10.40
CA VAL A 103 14.30 1.62 10.38
C VAL A 103 13.95 1.09 11.78
N GLY A 104 14.82 1.28 12.77
CA GLY A 104 14.56 0.95 14.17
C GLY A 104 13.33 1.69 14.74
N LEU A 105 12.98 2.84 14.19
CA LEU A 105 11.74 3.56 14.51
C LEU A 105 10.50 2.72 14.20
N ALA A 106 10.51 1.91 13.14
CA ALA A 106 9.41 0.99 12.84
C ALA A 106 9.25 -0.08 13.93
N THR A 107 10.35 -0.62 14.45
CA THR A 107 10.33 -1.56 15.57
C THR A 107 9.76 -0.91 16.83
N LYS A 108 10.19 0.31 17.14
CA LYS A 108 9.72 1.07 18.31
C LYS A 108 8.21 1.27 18.27
N VAL A 109 7.69 1.75 17.15
CA VAL A 109 6.24 1.95 16.95
C VAL A 109 5.49 0.63 16.92
N GLY A 110 6.05 -0.37 16.23
CA GLY A 110 5.50 -1.73 16.16
C GLY A 110 5.24 -2.32 17.55
N ARG A 111 6.24 -2.29 18.43
CA ARG A 111 6.13 -2.80 19.81
C ARG A 111 5.18 -2.01 20.69
N ALA A 112 4.99 -0.72 20.41
CA ALA A 112 4.10 0.14 21.19
C ALA A 112 2.63 -0.07 20.83
N LEU A 113 2.32 -0.43 19.57
CA LEU A 113 0.96 -0.44 19.04
C LEU A 113 0.42 -1.83 18.67
N PHE A 114 1.30 -2.82 18.48
CA PHE A 114 0.92 -4.13 17.98
C PHE A 114 1.42 -5.25 18.91
N PRO A 115 0.77 -6.43 18.88
CA PRO A 115 1.26 -7.58 19.63
C PRO A 115 2.67 -8.00 19.16
N PRO A 116 3.44 -8.74 19.99
CA PRO A 116 4.86 -9.01 19.74
C PRO A 116 5.14 -9.69 18.39
N THR A 117 4.28 -10.61 17.97
CA THR A 117 4.44 -11.34 16.70
C THR A 117 4.35 -10.39 15.51
N GLU A 118 3.28 -9.59 15.42
CA GLU A 118 3.06 -8.61 14.36
C GLU A 118 4.10 -7.50 14.40
N ALA A 119 4.47 -7.02 15.59
CA ALA A 119 5.50 -6.00 15.79
C ALA A 119 6.86 -6.43 15.21
N ALA A 120 7.22 -7.71 15.37
CA ALA A 120 8.46 -8.26 14.81
C ALA A 120 8.45 -8.31 13.27
N LEU A 121 7.26 -8.47 12.65
CA LEU A 121 7.09 -8.51 11.20
C LEU A 121 7.13 -7.11 10.57
N ILE A 122 6.53 -6.12 11.21
CA ILE A 122 6.43 -4.75 10.68
C ILE A 122 7.81 -4.21 10.31
N ALA A 123 8.78 -4.27 11.22
CA ALA A 123 10.11 -3.72 10.96
C ALA A 123 10.83 -4.40 9.78
N GLN A 124 10.66 -5.71 9.63
CA GLN A 124 11.27 -6.47 8.54
C GLN A 124 10.62 -6.11 7.19
N VAL A 125 9.30 -5.97 7.16
CA VAL A 125 8.56 -5.53 5.98
C VAL A 125 8.94 -4.10 5.60
N VAL A 126 9.01 -3.19 6.58
CA VAL A 126 9.45 -1.80 6.34
C VAL A 126 10.87 -1.79 5.76
N ALA A 127 11.82 -2.48 6.38
CA ALA A 127 13.20 -2.56 5.92
C ALA A 127 13.30 -3.04 4.46
N ARG A 128 12.56 -4.11 4.14
CA ARG A 128 12.52 -4.72 2.79
C ARG A 128 11.90 -3.78 1.74
N ASP A 129 10.96 -2.94 2.14
CA ASP A 129 10.18 -2.08 1.26
C ASP A 129 10.67 -0.61 1.27
N LEU A 130 11.72 -0.27 2.04
CA LEU A 130 12.32 1.08 2.11
C LEU A 130 12.58 1.75 0.76
N PRO A 131 13.05 1.06 -0.30
CA PRO A 131 13.22 1.67 -1.62
C PRO A 131 11.95 2.31 -2.19
N TYR A 132 10.77 1.89 -1.73
CA TYR A 132 9.47 2.41 -2.17
C TYR A 132 8.90 3.52 -1.26
N TYR A 133 9.63 3.96 -0.22
CA TYR A 133 9.20 5.04 0.67
C TYR A 133 9.42 6.42 0.02
N ASP A 134 8.65 6.70 -1.03
CA ASP A 134 8.68 7.92 -1.81
C ASP A 134 7.34 8.67 -1.63
N PRO A 135 7.35 9.95 -1.23
CA PRO A 135 6.12 10.71 -1.05
C PRO A 135 5.54 11.23 -2.38
N THR A 136 6.26 11.09 -3.48
CA THR A 136 5.84 11.62 -4.78
C THR A 136 4.80 10.73 -5.44
N ILE A 137 3.80 11.37 -6.05
CA ILE A 137 2.85 10.69 -6.93
C ILE A 137 3.16 11.13 -8.36
N SER A 138 3.75 10.26 -9.18
CA SER A 138 4.12 10.60 -10.55
C SER A 138 2.94 10.49 -11.54
N GLU A 139 3.03 11.18 -12.66
CA GLU A 139 2.05 11.01 -13.76
C GLU A 139 2.02 9.58 -14.29
N ALA A 140 3.18 8.93 -14.35
CA ALA A 140 3.28 7.52 -14.71
C ALA A 140 2.50 6.60 -13.74
N ALA A 141 2.51 6.91 -12.43
CA ALA A 141 1.74 6.17 -11.45
C ALA A 141 0.24 6.29 -11.70
N VAL A 142 -0.27 7.51 -11.92
CA VAL A 142 -1.70 7.74 -12.24
C VAL A 142 -2.09 7.13 -13.58
N ALA A 143 -1.21 7.18 -14.59
CA ALA A 143 -1.43 6.51 -15.87
C ALA A 143 -1.54 4.98 -15.72
N GLY A 144 -0.72 4.38 -14.83
CA GLY A 144 -0.82 2.97 -14.47
C GLY A 144 -2.15 2.61 -13.80
N LEU A 145 -2.59 3.41 -12.83
CA LEU A 145 -3.90 3.24 -12.17
C LEU A 145 -5.05 3.34 -13.19
N ASN A 146 -5.02 4.35 -14.07
CA ASN A 146 -6.00 4.50 -15.13
C ASN A 146 -6.00 3.29 -16.08
N ARG A 147 -4.83 2.78 -16.48
CA ARG A 147 -4.73 1.58 -17.32
C ARG A 147 -5.42 0.39 -16.69
N PHE A 148 -5.16 0.14 -15.40
CA PHE A 148 -5.82 -0.94 -14.66
C PHE A 148 -7.35 -0.73 -14.60
N ALA A 149 -7.79 0.47 -14.23
CA ALA A 149 -9.20 0.79 -14.07
C ALA A 149 -9.98 0.69 -15.39
N LEU A 150 -9.39 1.11 -16.51
CA LEU A 150 -9.96 0.95 -17.85
C LEU A 150 -10.03 -0.53 -18.26
N ALA A 151 -8.92 -1.27 -18.11
CA ALA A 151 -8.85 -2.67 -18.50
C ALA A 151 -9.79 -3.57 -17.69
N SER A 152 -10.08 -3.19 -16.45
CA SER A 152 -11.04 -3.89 -15.57
C SER A 152 -12.49 -3.41 -15.71
N GLY A 153 -12.75 -2.39 -16.53
CA GLY A 153 -14.07 -1.80 -16.70
C GLY A 153 -14.57 -0.98 -15.51
N LEU A 154 -13.70 -0.66 -14.54
CA LEU A 154 -14.02 0.23 -13.42
C LEU A 154 -14.22 1.68 -13.87
N LEU A 155 -13.53 2.08 -14.94
CA LEU A 155 -13.68 3.39 -15.57
C LEU A 155 -13.95 3.22 -17.07
N GLN A 156 -14.74 4.13 -17.63
CA GLN A 156 -14.96 4.25 -19.08
C GLN A 156 -13.93 5.15 -19.76
N ARG A 157 -13.32 6.07 -19.01
CA ARG A 157 -12.31 7.03 -19.47
C ARG A 157 -11.27 7.27 -18.38
N ALA A 158 -10.03 7.55 -18.79
CA ALA A 158 -8.97 7.88 -17.86
C ALA A 158 -9.29 9.17 -17.10
N ALA A 159 -9.03 9.19 -15.79
CA ALA A 159 -9.08 10.40 -14.99
C ALA A 159 -7.80 11.22 -15.23
N PRO A 160 -7.91 12.53 -15.52
CA PRO A 160 -6.73 13.37 -15.67
C PRO A 160 -5.99 13.50 -14.33
N TYR A 161 -4.68 13.71 -14.39
CA TYR A 161 -3.81 13.65 -13.22
C TYR A 161 -4.25 14.64 -12.12
N GLU A 162 -4.59 15.86 -12.50
CA GLU A 162 -4.96 16.97 -11.60
C GLU A 162 -6.31 16.75 -10.92
N ARG A 163 -7.11 15.80 -11.41
CA ARG A 163 -8.37 15.38 -10.77
C ARG A 163 -8.17 14.21 -9.81
N VAL A 164 -7.02 13.54 -9.87
CA VAL A 164 -6.64 12.45 -8.97
C VAL A 164 -5.71 12.96 -7.86
N VAL A 165 -4.90 13.97 -8.15
CA VAL A 165 -3.84 14.46 -7.26
C VAL A 165 -4.00 15.95 -7.00
N ALA A 166 -4.03 16.32 -5.72
CA ALA A 166 -3.99 17.71 -5.25
C ALA A 166 -2.61 18.34 -5.51
N THR A 167 -2.43 18.86 -6.73
CA THR A 167 -1.13 19.33 -7.24
C THR A 167 -0.57 20.54 -6.50
N GLU A 168 -1.44 21.31 -5.84
CA GLU A 168 -1.07 22.47 -5.03
C GLU A 168 -0.09 22.12 -3.90
N PHE A 169 -0.08 20.86 -3.42
CA PHE A 169 0.82 20.41 -2.35
C PHE A 169 2.11 19.75 -2.85
N ARG A 170 2.33 19.62 -4.18
CA ARG A 170 3.52 18.96 -4.77
C ARG A 170 4.84 19.52 -4.23
N HIS A 171 4.89 20.83 -4.00
CA HIS A 171 6.07 21.53 -3.48
C HIS A 171 6.51 21.04 -2.08
N LEU A 172 5.63 20.36 -1.34
CA LEU A 172 5.92 19.80 -0.02
C LEU A 172 6.58 18.41 -0.07
N TRP A 173 6.47 17.68 -1.18
CA TRP A 173 6.97 16.30 -1.29
C TRP A 173 8.51 16.24 -1.28
N VAL A 174 9.12 17.23 -1.92
CA VAL A 174 10.55 17.25 -2.24
C VAL A 174 11.37 18.19 -1.38
N ARG A 175 10.78 18.93 -0.42
CA ARG A 175 11.49 20.03 0.25
C ARG A 175 12.86 19.60 0.77
N GLU A 176 13.87 20.28 0.22
CA GLU A 176 15.30 20.10 0.42
C GLU A 176 15.71 20.30 1.89
N ARG A 177 16.89 19.80 2.22
CA ARG A 177 17.55 19.99 3.52
C ARG A 177 17.84 21.46 3.77
#